data_AF-A0A385JP09-F1
#
_entry.id   AF-A0A385JP09-F1
#
_cell.length_a   1.000
_cell.length_b   1.000
_cell.length_c   1.000
_cell.angle_alpha   90.00
_cell.angle_beta   90.00
_cell.angle_gamma   90.00
#
_symmetry.space_group_name_H-M   'P 1'
#
loop_
_entity.id
_entity.type
_entity.pdbx_description
1 polymer ?
#
loop_
_entity_poly.entity_id
_entity_poly.type
_entity_poly.pdbx_seq_one_letter_code
_entity_poly.pdbx_strand_id
1 'polypeptide(L)'
;MIVFYIIFFFLATGYLLQLFNIIGNGPYEKILLALIALLLLLIASFNTTSNDYNAYVQMFQQAAILPFHLYQEIHGEFIFLTISGFIYKTFNSPTNVFLFFSIISIFITFKIIFKDSKLAFLSVLIYLSHAFLNKEMIQIRAGIASAIILFAISMQAKGENKKALFLIIISSLFHTSALVALLPYTICLVFKNEKQVRIAYILLFLSFVFYLSGGFELLISILQTLGLLSEKVTTYLGWKEYNYDLGILNPNTIKQLLLLVISIYFFNKSKFYTTYFCYFYIGICWLIGFSSMAIIAARVSSILNVSELILIPTIIINTRKNRIFLGILFLALYTSMFIINIEYKTIIKSLDFGVI
;
A
#
# COMPACT_ATOMS: atom_id res chain seq x y z
N MET A 1 -7.12 16.74 12.75
CA MET A 1 -7.68 15.41 13.10
C MET A 1 -9.19 15.31 12.83
N ILE A 2 -10.02 16.27 13.28
CA ILE A 2 -11.49 16.26 13.09
C ILE A 2 -11.93 15.98 11.64
N VAL A 3 -11.26 16.57 10.65
CA VAL A 3 -11.56 16.35 9.22
C VAL A 3 -11.50 14.87 8.84
N PHE A 4 -10.54 14.09 9.36
CA PHE A 4 -10.43 12.67 9.07
C PHE A 4 -11.61 11.87 9.66
N TYR A 5 -12.04 12.21 10.87
CA TYR A 5 -13.23 11.60 11.49
C TYR A 5 -14.50 11.88 10.69
N ILE A 6 -14.65 13.11 10.16
CA ILE A 6 -15.78 13.47 9.31
C ILE A 6 -15.76 12.65 8.01
N ILE A 7 -14.61 12.57 7.32
CA ILE A 7 -14.48 11.75 6.10
C ILE A 7 -14.78 10.28 6.42
N PHE A 8 -14.21 9.74 7.50
CA PHE A 8 -14.43 8.36 7.91
C PHE A 8 -15.90 8.07 8.17
N PHE A 9 -16.59 8.97 8.88
CA PHE A 9 -18.03 8.86 9.14
C PHE A 9 -18.82 8.80 7.84
N PHE A 10 -18.60 9.72 6.90
CA PHE A 10 -19.29 9.70 5.60
C PHE A 10 -19.01 8.42 4.81
N LEU A 11 -17.77 7.92 4.81
CA LEU A 11 -17.41 6.67 4.15
C LEU A 11 -18.09 5.47 4.81
N ALA A 12 -18.13 5.42 6.14
CA ALA A 12 -18.78 4.36 6.91
C ALA A 12 -20.29 4.34 6.67
N THR A 13 -20.94 5.51 6.68
CA THR A 13 -22.37 5.64 6.37
C THR A 13 -22.65 5.22 4.92
N GLY A 14 -21.90 5.74 3.94
CA GLY A 14 -22.06 5.35 2.54
C GLY A 14 -21.88 3.85 2.33
N TYR A 15 -20.90 3.25 3.01
CA TYR A 15 -20.70 1.81 3.00
C TYR A 15 -21.87 1.03 3.61
N LEU A 16 -22.39 1.44 4.78
CA LEU A 16 -23.56 0.79 5.39
C LEU A 16 -24.76 0.83 4.45
N LEU A 17 -25.02 1.98 3.82
CA LEU A 17 -26.09 2.12 2.83
C LEU A 17 -25.89 1.17 1.63
N GLN A 18 -24.66 0.98 1.13
CA GLN A 18 -24.35 -0.02 0.09
C GLN A 18 -24.52 -1.46 0.59
N LEU A 19 -24.13 -1.74 1.84
CA LEU A 19 -24.22 -3.08 2.43
C LEU A 19 -25.67 -3.56 2.52
N PHE A 20 -26.59 -2.66 2.90
CA PHE A 20 -28.03 -2.90 2.94
C PHE A 20 -28.74 -2.70 1.58
N ASN A 21 -28.00 -2.45 0.50
CA ASN A 21 -28.51 -2.17 -0.85
C ASN A 21 -29.51 -0.99 -0.93
N ILE A 22 -29.37 -0.02 -0.03
CA ILE A 22 -30.17 1.22 -0.04
C ILE A 22 -29.67 2.15 -1.16
N ILE A 23 -28.36 2.18 -1.38
CA ILE A 23 -27.72 2.87 -2.50
C ILE A 23 -26.94 1.88 -3.36
N GLY A 24 -26.80 2.19 -4.65
CA GLY A 24 -25.97 1.44 -5.59
C GLY A 24 -24.98 2.36 -6.31
N ASN A 25 -24.25 1.79 -7.27
CA ASN A 25 -23.11 2.42 -7.95
C ASN A 25 -23.53 3.46 -9.02
N GLY A 26 -24.27 4.49 -8.58
CA GLY A 26 -24.82 5.56 -9.41
C GLY A 26 -23.88 6.78 -9.57
N PRO A 27 -24.33 7.83 -10.28
CA PRO A 27 -23.54 9.05 -10.48
C PRO A 27 -23.28 9.81 -9.18
N TYR A 28 -24.25 9.87 -8.26
CA TYR A 28 -24.09 10.57 -6.98
C TYR A 28 -23.00 9.97 -6.09
N GLU A 29 -22.88 8.63 -6.06
CA GLU A 29 -21.79 7.94 -5.37
C GLU A 29 -20.43 8.37 -5.95
N LYS A 30 -20.30 8.36 -7.28
CA LYS A 30 -19.04 8.74 -7.95
C LYS A 30 -18.68 10.19 -7.68
N ILE A 31 -19.65 11.10 -7.68
CA ILE A 31 -19.44 12.52 -7.35
C ILE A 31 -18.97 12.66 -5.90
N LEU A 32 -19.64 12.02 -4.94
CA LEU A 32 -19.26 12.10 -3.53
C LEU A 32 -17.84 11.54 -3.29
N LEU A 33 -17.53 10.38 -3.87
CA LEU A 33 -16.20 9.79 -3.77
C LEU A 33 -15.13 10.61 -4.50
N ALA A 34 -15.46 11.31 -5.59
CA ALA A 34 -14.55 12.25 -6.25
C ALA A 34 -14.28 13.49 -5.38
N LEU A 35 -15.28 14.02 -4.69
CA LEU A 35 -15.10 15.11 -3.71
C LEU A 35 -14.22 14.66 -2.54
N ILE A 36 -14.41 13.44 -2.05
CA ILE A 36 -13.54 12.85 -1.02
C ILE A 36 -12.11 12.69 -1.57
N ALA A 37 -11.93 12.22 -2.81
CA ALA A 37 -10.62 12.11 -3.43
C ALA A 37 -9.91 13.48 -3.51
N LEU A 38 -10.64 14.53 -3.90
CA LEU A 38 -10.12 15.89 -3.94
C LEU A 38 -9.70 16.38 -2.53
N LEU A 39 -10.52 16.13 -1.52
CA LEU A 39 -10.21 16.51 -0.14
C LEU A 39 -8.96 15.77 0.37
N LEU A 40 -8.86 14.47 0.13
CA LEU A 40 -7.68 13.67 0.49
C LEU A 40 -6.42 14.14 -0.24
N LEU A 41 -6.54 14.51 -1.51
CA LEU A 41 -5.44 15.07 -2.30
C LEU A 41 -4.95 16.38 -1.71
N LEU A 42 -5.85 17.30 -1.37
CA LEU A 42 -5.47 18.56 -0.73
C LEU A 42 -4.78 18.30 0.61
N ILE A 43 -5.34 17.42 1.44
CA ILE A 43 -4.75 17.08 2.75
C ILE A 43 -3.33 16.51 2.59
N ALA A 44 -3.11 15.58 1.66
CA ALA A 44 -1.80 14.97 1.45
C ALA A 44 -0.77 15.96 0.89
N SER A 45 -1.19 16.81 -0.07
CA SER A 45 -0.30 17.72 -0.79
C SER A 45 0.26 18.83 0.10
N PHE A 46 -0.54 19.31 1.05
CA PHE A 46 -0.18 20.41 1.95
C PHE A 46 0.29 19.94 3.33
N ASN A 47 0.55 18.65 3.52
CA ASN A 47 0.98 18.11 4.80
C ASN A 47 2.47 18.36 5.06
N THR A 48 2.79 19.44 5.79
CA THR A 48 4.19 19.78 6.14
C THR A 48 4.70 19.05 7.39
N THR A 49 3.82 18.39 8.15
CA THR A 49 4.15 17.79 9.45
C THR A 49 4.57 16.33 9.36
N SER A 50 4.69 15.80 8.14
CA SER A 50 5.10 14.42 7.88
C SER A 50 6.52 14.12 8.38
N ASN A 51 6.71 12.92 8.92
CA ASN A 51 8.03 12.45 9.37
C ASN A 51 9.09 12.48 8.25
N ASP A 52 8.69 12.26 6.99
CA ASP A 52 9.60 12.24 5.85
C ASP A 52 9.67 13.60 5.13
N TYR A 53 8.91 14.63 5.56
CA TYR A 53 8.82 15.93 4.89
C TYR A 53 10.20 16.56 4.66
N ASN A 54 10.99 16.69 5.74
CA ASN A 54 12.31 17.30 5.69
C ASN A 54 13.27 16.55 4.77
N ALA A 55 13.19 15.21 4.74
CA ALA A 55 14.00 14.40 3.84
C ALA A 55 13.65 14.67 2.36
N TYR A 56 12.35 14.82 2.04
CA TYR A 56 11.94 15.18 0.69
C TYR A 56 12.35 16.61 0.30
N VAL A 57 12.26 17.57 1.22
CA VAL A 57 12.72 18.96 0.97
C VAL A 57 14.22 18.98 0.69
N GLN A 58 15.02 18.24 1.46
CA GLN A 58 16.46 18.11 1.21
C GLN A 58 16.76 17.48 -0.15
N MET A 59 16.08 16.39 -0.51
CA MET A 59 16.23 15.77 -1.83
C MET A 59 15.83 16.72 -2.96
N PHE A 60 14.77 17.51 -2.77
CA PHE A 60 14.32 18.51 -3.73
C PHE A 60 15.37 19.60 -3.96
N GLN A 61 15.98 20.11 -2.89
CA GLN A 61 17.07 21.08 -2.95
C GLN A 61 18.33 20.51 -3.60
N GLN A 62 18.68 19.26 -3.29
CA GLN A 62 19.84 18.59 -3.91
C GLN A 62 19.62 18.33 -5.40
N ALA A 63 18.42 17.91 -5.80
CA ALA A 63 18.05 17.67 -7.20
C ALA A 63 18.07 18.95 -8.05
N ALA A 64 18.00 20.12 -7.43
CA ALA A 64 18.10 21.42 -8.09
C ALA A 64 19.53 21.77 -8.51
N ILE A 65 20.51 21.40 -7.69
CA ILE A 65 21.92 21.80 -7.84
C ILE A 65 22.67 20.78 -8.69
N LEU A 66 22.37 19.49 -8.49
CA LEU A 66 23.13 18.41 -9.12
C LEU A 66 22.62 18.11 -10.54
N PRO A 67 23.52 17.95 -11.53
CA PRO A 67 23.15 17.44 -12.85
C PRO A 67 22.68 15.97 -12.76
N PHE A 68 21.84 15.54 -13.70
CA PHE A 68 21.20 14.21 -13.71
C PHE A 68 22.16 13.02 -13.52
N HIS A 69 23.39 13.12 -14.03
CA HIS A 69 24.39 12.04 -13.92
C HIS A 69 24.94 11.85 -12.50
N LEU A 70 24.76 12.82 -11.60
CA LEU A 70 25.16 12.75 -10.19
C LEU A 70 24.00 12.36 -9.26
N TYR A 71 22.81 12.05 -9.78
CA TYR A 71 21.66 11.67 -8.95
C TYR A 71 21.87 10.38 -8.15
N GLN A 72 22.80 9.52 -8.57
CA GLN A 72 23.21 8.34 -7.82
C GLN A 72 23.84 8.67 -6.45
N GLU A 73 24.32 9.90 -6.26
CA GLU A 73 24.90 10.39 -5.00
C GLU A 73 23.83 10.91 -4.03
N ILE A 74 22.59 11.09 -4.50
CA ILE A 74 21.47 11.53 -3.69
C ILE A 74 20.71 10.31 -3.16
N HIS A 75 20.30 10.37 -1.89
CA HIS A 75 19.54 9.30 -1.24
C HIS A 75 18.07 9.25 -1.73
N GLY A 76 17.84 8.95 -3.02
CA GLY A 76 16.49 8.84 -3.58
C GLY A 76 16.38 8.14 -4.93
N GLU A 77 15.16 7.74 -5.30
CA GLU A 77 14.90 7.10 -6.58
C GLU A 77 14.97 8.09 -7.76
N PHE A 78 15.51 7.60 -8.87
CA PHE A 78 15.81 8.39 -10.06
C PHE A 78 14.61 9.22 -10.58
N ILE A 79 13.42 8.62 -10.68
CA ILE A 79 12.24 9.34 -11.16
C ILE A 79 11.82 10.45 -10.18
N PHE A 80 11.89 10.18 -8.88
CA PHE A 80 11.56 11.20 -7.88
C PHE A 80 12.48 12.42 -7.98
N LEU A 81 13.79 12.18 -8.08
CA LEU A 81 14.77 13.25 -8.23
C LEU A 81 14.59 14.01 -9.54
N THR A 82 14.30 13.30 -10.63
CA THR A 82 14.06 13.91 -11.95
C THR A 82 12.85 14.84 -11.94
N ILE A 83 11.74 14.39 -11.36
CA ILE A 83 10.53 15.21 -11.21
C ILE A 83 10.80 16.39 -10.27
N SER A 84 11.51 16.15 -9.17
CA SER A 84 11.87 17.20 -8.20
C SER A 84 12.71 18.31 -8.86
N GLY A 85 13.74 17.95 -9.63
CA GLY A 85 14.57 18.92 -10.36
C GLY A 85 13.79 19.70 -11.42
N PHE A 86 12.83 19.06 -12.10
CA PHE A 86 11.94 19.74 -13.05
C PHE A 86 11.00 20.73 -12.34
N ILE A 87 10.36 20.31 -11.24
CA ILE A 87 9.45 21.15 -10.45
C ILE A 87 10.21 22.32 -9.82
N TYR A 88 11.45 22.10 -9.38
CA TYR A 88 12.31 23.16 -8.87
C TYR A 88 12.49 24.28 -9.90
N LYS A 89 12.85 23.94 -11.14
CA LYS A 89 13.10 24.91 -12.21
C LYS A 89 11.85 25.68 -12.64
N THR A 90 10.66 25.12 -12.45
CA THR A 90 9.40 25.68 -12.95
C THR A 90 8.62 26.44 -11.88
N PHE A 91 8.61 25.94 -10.64
CA PHE A 91 7.79 26.46 -9.55
C PHE A 91 8.55 26.79 -8.27
N ASN A 92 9.76 26.24 -8.09
CA ASN A 92 10.61 26.43 -6.91
C ASN A 92 9.89 26.18 -5.56
N SER A 93 9.04 25.16 -5.49
CA SER A 93 8.31 24.80 -4.27
C SER A 93 8.25 23.28 -4.06
N PRO A 94 8.70 22.76 -2.89
CA PRO A 94 8.53 21.35 -2.52
C PRO A 94 7.06 20.92 -2.48
N THR A 95 6.14 21.83 -2.10
CA THR A 95 4.69 21.59 -2.10
C THR A 95 4.19 21.09 -3.45
N ASN A 96 4.77 21.58 -4.54
CA ASN A 96 4.37 21.16 -5.88
C ASN A 96 4.83 19.73 -6.21
N VAL A 97 5.89 19.23 -5.56
CA VAL A 97 6.29 17.82 -5.64
C VAL A 97 5.26 16.96 -4.93
N PHE A 98 4.88 17.31 -3.70
CA PHE A 98 3.84 16.60 -2.95
C PHE A 98 2.53 16.56 -3.74
N LEU A 99 2.11 17.71 -4.27
CA LEU A 99 0.92 17.82 -5.12
C LEU A 99 0.99 16.92 -6.36
N PHE A 100 2.10 16.93 -7.11
CA PHE A 100 2.28 16.08 -8.29
C PHE A 100 2.12 14.60 -7.96
N PHE A 101 2.80 14.13 -6.91
CA PHE A 101 2.77 12.73 -6.51
C PHE A 101 1.39 12.31 -6.00
N SER A 102 0.76 13.13 -5.14
CA SER A 102 -0.58 12.87 -4.61
C SER A 102 -1.67 12.89 -5.69
N ILE A 103 -1.59 13.78 -6.69
CA ILE A 103 -2.52 13.77 -7.82
C ILE A 103 -2.49 12.41 -8.51
N ILE A 104 -1.30 11.91 -8.86
CA ILE A 104 -1.16 10.68 -9.63
C ILE A 104 -1.54 9.45 -8.80
N SER A 105 -1.04 9.34 -7.57
CA SER A 105 -1.29 8.19 -6.70
C SER A 105 -2.78 8.04 -6.38
N ILE A 106 -3.45 9.13 -5.96
CA ILE A 106 -4.86 9.14 -5.61
C ILE A 106 -5.72 8.93 -6.85
N PHE A 107 -5.40 9.57 -7.98
CA PHE A 107 -6.13 9.35 -9.24
C PHE A 107 -6.10 7.89 -9.68
N ILE A 108 -4.92 7.27 -9.73
CA ILE A 108 -4.80 5.86 -10.10
C ILE A 108 -5.59 4.98 -9.13
N THR A 109 -5.44 5.22 -7.82
CA THR A 109 -6.13 4.44 -6.78
C THR A 109 -7.65 4.50 -6.94
N PHE A 110 -8.22 5.71 -7.02
CA PHE A 110 -9.66 5.90 -7.18
C PHE A 110 -10.17 5.37 -8.52
N LYS A 111 -9.39 5.53 -9.60
CA LYS A 111 -9.73 4.96 -10.92
C LYS A 111 -9.88 3.44 -10.85
N ILE A 112 -8.97 2.74 -10.15
CA ILE A 112 -9.08 1.29 -9.98
C ILE A 112 -10.22 0.93 -9.04
N ILE A 113 -10.41 1.65 -7.94
CA ILE A 113 -11.55 1.43 -7.03
C ILE A 113 -12.88 1.52 -7.79
N PHE A 114 -13.10 2.57 -8.58
CA PHE A 114 -14.34 2.71 -9.36
C PHE A 114 -14.50 1.66 -10.45
N LYS A 115 -13.39 1.12 -10.98
CA LYS A 115 -13.42 0.12 -12.05
C LYS A 115 -13.66 -1.30 -11.52
N ASP A 116 -13.05 -1.63 -10.39
CA ASP A 116 -12.88 -3.01 -9.93
C ASP A 116 -13.65 -3.33 -8.65
N SER A 117 -14.02 -2.32 -7.84
CA SER A 117 -14.78 -2.53 -6.61
C SER A 117 -16.27 -2.30 -6.80
N LYS A 118 -17.07 -3.26 -6.34
CA LYS A 118 -18.53 -3.12 -6.27
C LYS A 118 -19.01 -2.44 -4.99
N LEU A 119 -18.13 -2.26 -3.99
CA LEU A 119 -18.40 -1.54 -2.75
C LEU A 119 -17.35 -0.43 -2.60
N ALA A 120 -17.43 0.59 -3.45
CA ALA A 120 -16.39 1.61 -3.55
C ALA A 120 -16.19 2.40 -2.24
N PHE A 121 -17.27 2.67 -1.47
CA PHE A 121 -17.15 3.28 -0.15
C PHE A 121 -16.29 2.44 0.79
N LEU A 122 -16.44 1.11 0.78
CA LEU A 122 -15.59 0.23 1.58
C LEU A 122 -14.14 0.30 1.12
N SER A 123 -13.88 0.23 -0.18
CA SER A 123 -12.51 0.35 -0.69
C SER A 123 -11.83 1.65 -0.27
N VAL A 124 -12.54 2.78 -0.35
CA VAL A 124 -12.00 4.08 0.08
C VAL A 124 -11.87 4.16 1.60
N LEU A 125 -12.77 3.54 2.37
CA LEU A 125 -12.64 3.41 3.82
C LEU A 125 -11.38 2.63 4.21
N ILE A 126 -11.11 1.50 3.56
CA ILE A 126 -9.89 0.70 3.75
C ILE A 126 -8.66 1.53 3.39
N TYR A 127 -8.71 2.24 2.26
CA TYR A 127 -7.65 3.13 1.81
C TYR A 127 -7.35 4.18 2.87
N LEU A 128 -8.37 4.91 3.35
CA LEU A 128 -8.24 5.93 4.39
C LEU A 128 -7.67 5.35 5.69
N SER A 129 -8.16 4.18 6.11
CA SER A 129 -7.83 3.59 7.41
C SER A 129 -6.38 3.12 7.53
N HIS A 130 -5.67 2.95 6.41
CA HIS A 130 -4.31 2.43 6.43
C HIS A 130 -3.41 2.97 5.33
N ALA A 131 -3.75 2.75 4.05
CA ALA A 131 -2.85 3.04 2.93
C ALA A 131 -2.62 4.55 2.75
N PHE A 132 -3.67 5.36 2.84
CA PHE A 132 -3.60 6.81 2.74
C PHE A 132 -2.71 7.40 3.84
N LEU A 133 -3.00 7.06 5.10
CA LEU A 133 -2.27 7.58 6.27
C LEU A 133 -0.78 7.22 6.27
N ASN A 134 -0.40 6.02 5.82
CA ASN A 134 1.01 5.63 5.80
C ASN A 134 1.73 6.07 4.52
N LYS A 135 1.06 6.05 3.37
CA LYS A 135 1.74 6.20 2.07
C LYS A 135 1.58 7.58 1.47
N GLU A 136 0.40 8.17 1.51
CA GLU A 136 0.20 9.51 0.94
C GLU A 136 0.65 10.61 1.91
N MET A 137 0.47 10.39 3.22
CA MET A 137 0.86 11.39 4.23
C MET A 137 2.33 11.30 4.62
N ILE A 138 2.95 10.12 4.54
CA ILE A 138 4.35 9.91 4.96
C ILE A 138 5.22 9.52 3.75
N GLN A 139 4.95 8.38 3.12
CA GLN A 139 5.88 7.77 2.18
C GLN A 139 5.47 7.97 0.71
N ILE A 140 5.42 9.22 0.23
CA ILE A 140 4.81 9.57 -1.08
C ILE A 140 5.35 8.75 -2.27
N ARG A 141 6.64 8.38 -2.24
CA ARG A 141 7.27 7.53 -3.27
C ARG A 141 6.72 6.10 -3.23
N ALA A 142 6.56 5.53 -2.04
CA ALA A 142 5.90 4.24 -1.87
C ALA A 142 4.39 4.34 -2.17
N GLY A 143 3.76 5.49 -1.96
CA GLY A 143 2.36 5.78 -2.32
C GLY A 143 2.10 5.64 -3.80
N ILE A 144 2.81 6.40 -4.65
CA ILE A 144 2.66 6.30 -6.10
C ILE A 144 3.02 4.90 -6.62
N ALA A 145 4.08 4.28 -6.11
CA ALA A 145 4.46 2.91 -6.48
C ALA A 145 3.32 1.93 -6.14
N SER A 146 2.75 2.03 -4.95
CA SER A 146 1.64 1.19 -4.52
C SER A 146 0.39 1.37 -5.37
N ALA A 147 0.09 2.60 -5.81
CA ALA A 147 -1.03 2.87 -6.72
C ALA A 147 -0.80 2.23 -8.10
N ILE A 148 0.43 2.31 -8.64
CA ILE A 148 0.80 1.65 -9.90
C ILE A 148 0.76 0.12 -9.76
N ILE A 149 1.19 -0.45 -8.63
CA ILE A 149 1.04 -1.89 -8.35
C ILE A 149 -0.44 -2.29 -8.29
N LEU A 150 -1.31 -1.51 -7.67
CA LEU A 150 -2.76 -1.76 -7.70
C LEU A 150 -3.29 -1.80 -9.14
N PHE A 151 -2.81 -0.91 -10.01
CA PHE A 151 -3.15 -0.93 -11.43
C PHE A 151 -2.58 -2.17 -12.14
N ALA A 152 -1.35 -2.57 -11.84
CA ALA A 152 -0.75 -3.79 -12.39
C ALA A 152 -1.57 -5.04 -12.02
N ILE A 153 -2.01 -5.15 -10.76
CA ILE A 153 -2.88 -6.22 -10.28
C ILE A 153 -4.19 -6.25 -11.07
N SER A 154 -4.82 -5.08 -11.27
CA SER A 154 -6.05 -4.94 -12.06
C SER A 154 -5.88 -5.41 -13.51
N MET A 155 -4.75 -5.08 -14.15
CA MET A 155 -4.43 -5.52 -15.52
C MET A 155 -4.21 -7.03 -15.57
N GLN A 156 -3.45 -7.59 -14.63
CA GLN A 156 -3.21 -9.02 -14.57
C GLN A 156 -4.50 -9.81 -14.32
N ALA A 157 -5.37 -9.32 -13.44
CA ALA A 157 -6.68 -9.91 -13.13
C ALA A 157 -7.57 -10.02 -14.39
N LYS A 158 -7.42 -9.07 -15.32
CA LYS A 158 -8.11 -9.04 -16.63
C LYS A 158 -7.38 -9.80 -17.74
N GLY A 159 -6.21 -10.35 -17.45
CA GLY A 159 -5.37 -11.10 -18.39
C GLY A 159 -4.44 -10.26 -19.25
N GLU A 160 -4.32 -8.96 -18.98
CA GLU A 160 -3.40 -8.05 -19.66
C GLU A 160 -1.99 -8.15 -19.06
N ASN A 161 -1.41 -9.36 -19.02
CA ASN A 161 -0.17 -9.67 -18.30
C ASN A 161 1.03 -8.82 -18.74
N LYS A 162 1.16 -8.52 -20.05
CA LYS A 162 2.25 -7.66 -20.56
C LYS A 162 2.16 -6.24 -19.99
N LYS A 163 0.94 -5.69 -19.90
CA LYS A 163 0.71 -4.36 -19.29
C LYS A 163 0.98 -4.41 -17.79
N ALA A 164 0.58 -5.48 -17.10
CA ALA A 164 0.89 -5.66 -15.69
C ALA A 164 2.41 -5.69 -15.44
N LEU A 165 3.18 -6.44 -16.23
CA LEU A 165 4.64 -6.47 -16.12
C LEU A 165 5.27 -5.10 -16.37
N PHE A 166 4.83 -4.41 -17.42
CA PHE A 166 5.28 -3.04 -17.71
C PHE A 166 5.01 -2.11 -16.52
N LEU A 167 3.81 -2.15 -15.94
CA LEU A 167 3.47 -1.34 -14.78
C LEU A 167 4.31 -1.69 -13.53
N ILE A 168 4.64 -2.96 -13.30
CA ILE A 168 5.54 -3.35 -12.20
C ILE A 168 6.94 -2.75 -12.40
N ILE A 169 7.47 -2.78 -13.63
CA ILE A 169 8.76 -2.17 -13.96
C ILE A 169 8.70 -0.65 -13.77
N ILE A 170 7.66 0.01 -14.25
CA ILE A 170 7.50 1.47 -14.04
C ILE A 170 7.39 1.78 -12.54
N SER A 171 6.65 0.98 -11.78
CA SER A 171 6.50 1.18 -10.34
C SER A 171 7.83 1.09 -9.59
N SER A 172 8.75 0.21 -10.01
CA SER A 172 10.05 0.06 -9.33
C SER A 172 10.99 1.25 -9.55
N LEU A 173 10.76 2.03 -10.62
CA LEU A 173 11.50 3.27 -10.86
C LEU A 173 11.08 4.40 -9.89
N PHE A 174 9.86 4.34 -9.36
CA PHE A 174 9.40 5.24 -8.29
C PHE A 174 9.83 4.77 -6.90
N HIS A 175 9.79 3.45 -6.67
CA HIS A 175 10.24 2.87 -5.41
C HIS A 175 10.69 1.42 -5.60
N THR A 176 11.96 1.14 -5.32
CA THR A 176 12.62 -0.12 -5.70
C THR A 176 11.98 -1.37 -5.09
N SER A 177 11.37 -1.25 -3.91
CA SER A 177 10.67 -2.34 -3.23
C SER A 177 9.45 -2.85 -4.01
N ALA A 178 8.94 -2.10 -4.99
CA ALA A 178 7.85 -2.56 -5.86
C ALA A 178 8.24 -3.76 -6.74
N LEU A 179 9.53 -4.05 -6.93
CA LEU A 179 10.00 -5.27 -7.62
C LEU A 179 9.50 -6.55 -6.96
N VAL A 180 9.17 -6.53 -5.67
CA VAL A 180 8.59 -7.69 -4.97
C VAL A 180 7.31 -8.19 -5.65
N ALA A 181 6.58 -7.32 -6.38
CA ALA A 181 5.39 -7.66 -7.15
C ALA A 181 5.64 -8.67 -8.28
N LEU A 182 6.90 -8.86 -8.71
CA LEU A 182 7.25 -9.93 -9.66
C LEU A 182 6.98 -11.33 -9.09
N LEU A 183 7.05 -11.51 -7.76
CA LEU A 183 6.77 -12.80 -7.12
C LEU A 183 5.31 -13.23 -7.30
N PRO A 184 4.29 -12.48 -6.83
CA PRO A 184 2.89 -12.85 -7.08
C PRO A 184 2.54 -12.80 -8.57
N TYR A 185 3.14 -11.89 -9.35
CA TYR A 185 2.96 -11.85 -10.80
C TYR A 185 3.31 -13.19 -11.47
N THR A 186 4.50 -13.73 -11.19
CA THR A 186 4.97 -15.00 -11.77
C THR A 186 4.18 -16.20 -11.25
N ILE A 187 3.84 -16.22 -9.96
CA ILE A 187 2.99 -17.28 -9.38
C ILE A 187 1.62 -17.34 -10.07
N CYS A 188 1.01 -16.20 -10.35
CA CYS A 188 -0.26 -16.12 -11.08
C CYS A 188 -0.17 -16.57 -12.54
N LEU A 189 1.02 -16.51 -13.16
CA LEU A 189 1.23 -17.00 -14.52
C LEU A 189 1.46 -18.51 -14.58
N VAL A 190 2.25 -19.02 -13.64
CA VAL A 190 2.72 -20.42 -13.65
C VAL A 190 1.64 -21.35 -13.08
N PHE A 191 0.95 -20.93 -12.02
CA PHE A 191 0.04 -21.80 -11.28
C PHE A 191 -1.42 -21.50 -11.59
N LYS A 192 -2.18 -22.57 -11.86
CA LYS A 192 -3.63 -22.51 -12.05
C LYS A 192 -4.34 -21.93 -10.83
N ASN A 193 -5.46 -21.26 -11.07
CA ASN A 193 -6.28 -20.61 -10.05
C ASN A 193 -6.67 -21.55 -8.89
N GLU A 194 -7.02 -22.81 -9.16
CA GLU A 194 -7.37 -23.75 -8.09
C GLU A 194 -6.22 -24.13 -7.15
N LYS A 195 -4.96 -23.90 -7.54
CA LYS A 195 -3.78 -24.23 -6.73
C LYS A 195 -3.40 -23.11 -5.76
N GLN A 196 -3.97 -21.91 -5.89
CA GLN A 196 -3.53 -20.73 -5.15
C GLN A 196 -3.69 -20.88 -3.63
N VAL A 197 -4.75 -21.53 -3.14
CA VAL A 197 -4.91 -21.81 -1.70
C VAL A 197 -3.82 -22.75 -1.18
N ARG A 198 -3.49 -23.81 -1.93
CA ARG A 198 -2.42 -24.73 -1.55
C ARG A 198 -1.06 -24.04 -1.51
N ILE A 199 -0.78 -23.18 -2.50
CA ILE A 199 0.45 -22.40 -2.56
C ILE A 199 0.52 -21.42 -1.38
N ALA A 200 -0.59 -20.76 -1.04
CA ALA A 200 -0.66 -19.87 0.11
C ALA A 200 -0.29 -20.61 1.41
N TYR A 201 -0.81 -21.82 1.65
CA TYR A 201 -0.43 -22.61 2.83
C TYR A 201 1.05 -23.00 2.85
N ILE A 202 1.59 -23.46 1.71
CA ILE A 202 3.01 -23.84 1.61
C ILE A 202 3.91 -22.64 1.89
N LEU A 203 3.65 -21.50 1.24
CA LEU A 203 4.47 -20.30 1.41
C LEU A 203 4.32 -19.70 2.80
N LEU A 204 3.11 -19.73 3.38
CA LEU A 204 2.91 -19.29 4.76
C LEU A 204 3.72 -20.14 5.74
N PHE A 205 3.69 -21.47 5.59
CA PHE A 205 4.51 -22.38 6.40
C PHE A 205 6.02 -22.08 6.23
N LEU A 206 6.49 -21.94 4.98
CA LEU A 206 7.89 -21.62 4.71
C LEU A 206 8.31 -20.26 5.30
N SER A 207 7.45 -19.25 5.25
CA SER A 207 7.69 -17.94 5.87
C SER A 207 7.83 -18.04 7.40
N PHE A 208 7.00 -18.85 8.06
CA PHE A 208 7.14 -19.09 9.50
C PHE A 208 8.44 -19.81 9.83
N VAL A 209 8.78 -20.86 9.08
CA VAL A 209 10.04 -21.60 9.28
C VAL A 209 11.23 -20.66 9.08
N PHE A 210 11.23 -19.87 8.01
CA PHE A 210 12.29 -18.90 7.71
C PHE A 210 12.47 -17.86 8.83
N TYR A 211 11.38 -17.33 9.39
CA TYR A 211 11.45 -16.41 10.52
C TYR A 211 12.00 -17.10 11.78
N LEU A 212 11.44 -18.24 12.18
CA LEU A 212 11.82 -18.93 13.42
C LEU A 212 13.25 -19.49 13.39
N SER A 213 13.78 -19.79 12.20
CA SER A 213 15.16 -20.29 12.04
C SER A 213 16.21 -19.19 11.98
N GLY A 214 15.85 -17.91 12.16
CA GLY A 214 16.77 -16.78 11.94
C GLY A 214 17.21 -16.63 10.48
N GLY A 215 16.30 -16.95 9.54
CA GLY A 215 16.60 -16.99 8.12
C GLY A 215 17.00 -15.64 7.53
N PHE A 216 16.50 -14.53 8.09
CA PHE A 216 16.88 -13.18 7.64
C PHE A 216 18.32 -12.85 8.05
N GLU A 217 18.71 -13.15 9.28
CA GLU A 217 20.06 -12.95 9.81
C GLU A 217 21.07 -13.78 9.02
N LEU A 218 20.70 -15.03 8.72
CA LEU A 218 21.48 -15.90 7.84
C LEU A 218 21.62 -15.29 6.43
N LEU A 219 20.53 -14.80 5.84
CA LEU A 219 20.56 -14.15 4.52
C LEU A 219 21.48 -12.93 4.52
N ILE A 220 21.40 -12.06 5.52
CA ILE A 220 22.24 -10.87 5.64
C ILE A 220 23.71 -11.25 5.79
N SER A 221 24.04 -12.21 6.66
CA SER A 221 25.43 -12.65 6.86
C SER A 221 26.04 -13.25 5.58
N ILE A 222 25.27 -14.04 4.82
CA ILE A 222 25.70 -14.56 3.51
C ILE A 222 25.93 -13.42 2.51
N LEU A 223 24.99 -12.48 2.39
CA LEU A 223 25.10 -11.35 1.46
C LEU A 223 26.28 -10.43 1.82
N GLN A 224 26.54 -10.21 3.11
CA GLN A 224 27.71 -9.47 3.57
C GLN A 224 29.00 -10.20 3.21
N THR A 225 29.07 -11.50 3.45
CA THR A 225 30.26 -12.32 3.13
C THR A 225 30.56 -12.32 1.63
N LEU A 226 29.51 -12.31 0.80
CA LEU A 226 29.64 -12.26 -0.66
C LEU A 226 29.86 -10.83 -1.22
N GLY A 227 29.84 -9.79 -0.37
CA GLY A 227 29.93 -8.40 -0.83
C GLY A 227 28.73 -7.92 -1.65
N LEU A 228 27.58 -8.60 -1.55
CA LEU A 228 26.36 -8.32 -2.30
C LEU A 228 25.32 -7.51 -1.51
N LEU A 229 25.63 -7.13 -0.27
CA LEU A 229 24.72 -6.34 0.54
C LEU A 229 24.61 -4.91 0.00
N SER A 230 23.42 -4.51 -0.42
CA SER A 230 23.18 -3.15 -0.91
C SER A 230 23.34 -2.11 0.21
N GLU A 231 23.90 -0.94 -0.13
CA GLU A 231 24.07 0.18 0.80
C GLU A 231 22.77 0.58 1.51
N LYS A 232 21.63 0.63 0.79
CA LYS A 232 20.31 0.94 1.37
C LYS A 232 19.94 0.01 2.53
N VAL A 233 20.20 -1.28 2.40
CA VAL A 233 19.93 -2.27 3.46
C VAL A 233 20.89 -2.07 4.63
N THR A 234 22.16 -1.81 4.36
CA THR A 234 23.15 -1.47 5.39
C THR A 234 22.76 -0.23 6.19
N THR A 235 22.28 0.83 5.54
CA THR A 235 21.76 2.03 6.20
C THR A 235 20.60 1.69 7.13
N TYR A 236 19.64 0.87 6.66
CA TYR A 236 18.51 0.47 7.49
C TYR A 236 18.92 -0.39 8.70
N LEU A 237 19.91 -1.28 8.55
CA LEU A 237 20.45 -2.06 9.66
C LEU A 237 21.10 -1.17 10.74
N GLY A 238 21.70 -0.05 10.34
CA GLY A 238 22.28 0.94 11.25
C GLY A 238 21.25 1.76 12.04
N TRP A 239 19.98 1.79 11.62
CA TRP A 239 18.94 2.55 12.29
C TRP A 239 18.34 1.77 13.46
N LYS A 240 18.79 2.08 14.69
CA LYS A 240 18.29 1.45 15.93
C LYS A 240 16.77 1.52 16.10
N GLU A 241 16.12 2.59 15.62
CA GLU A 241 14.66 2.77 15.71
C GLU A 241 13.87 1.78 14.82
N TYR A 242 14.50 1.25 13.76
CA TYR A 242 13.85 0.43 12.73
C TYR A 242 14.37 -1.00 12.67
N ASN A 243 15.52 -1.26 13.29
CA ASN A 243 16.14 -2.56 13.44
C ASN A 243 15.65 -3.25 14.72
N TYR A 244 14.34 -3.46 14.82
CA TYR A 244 13.71 -4.26 15.87
C TYR A 244 12.87 -5.36 15.25
N ASP A 245 12.71 -6.45 16.00
CA ASP A 245 11.81 -7.54 15.63
C ASP A 245 10.37 -7.09 15.84
N LEU A 246 9.62 -7.04 14.73
CA LEU A 246 8.20 -6.70 14.73
C LEU A 246 7.38 -7.76 15.47
N GLY A 247 7.86 -9.00 15.47
CA GLY A 247 7.16 -10.17 15.97
C GLY A 247 5.94 -10.56 15.12
N ILE A 248 5.54 -11.83 15.19
CA ILE A 248 4.38 -12.35 14.46
C ILE A 248 3.02 -11.95 15.08
N LEU A 249 3.01 -11.46 16.32
CA LEU A 249 1.81 -11.08 17.06
C LEU A 249 1.51 -9.57 17.03
N ASN A 250 2.17 -8.80 16.17
CA ASN A 250 1.82 -7.39 16.06
C ASN A 250 0.40 -7.22 15.46
N PRO A 251 -0.32 -6.12 15.78
CA PRO A 251 -1.71 -5.93 15.36
C PRO A 251 -1.94 -6.00 13.84
N ASN A 252 -0.97 -5.57 13.03
CA ASN A 252 -1.08 -5.62 11.58
C ASN A 252 -0.97 -7.06 11.05
N THR A 253 -0.02 -7.85 11.56
CA THR A 253 0.10 -9.28 11.21
C THR A 253 -1.14 -10.05 11.64
N ILE A 254 -1.66 -9.82 12.85
CA ILE A 254 -2.90 -10.46 13.32
C ILE A 254 -4.08 -10.12 12.38
N LYS A 255 -4.27 -8.84 12.04
CA LYS A 255 -5.29 -8.41 11.08
C LYS A 255 -5.12 -9.17 9.76
N GLN A 256 -3.92 -9.17 9.21
CA GLN A 256 -3.65 -9.79 7.91
C GLN A 256 -3.90 -11.30 7.92
N LEU A 257 -3.49 -12.01 8.97
CA LEU A 257 -3.77 -13.44 9.14
C LEU A 257 -5.28 -13.72 9.25
N LEU A 258 -6.01 -12.91 10.01
CA LEU A 258 -7.48 -13.02 10.09
C LEU A 258 -8.12 -12.83 8.70
N LEU A 259 -7.71 -11.79 7.96
CA LEU A 259 -8.19 -11.53 6.62
C LEU A 259 -7.82 -12.66 5.64
N LEU A 260 -6.64 -13.29 5.79
CA LEU A 260 -6.23 -14.43 4.99
C LEU A 260 -7.12 -15.65 5.23
N VAL A 261 -7.41 -15.98 6.49
CA VAL A 261 -8.32 -17.07 6.85
C VAL A 261 -9.70 -16.84 6.24
N ILE A 262 -10.24 -15.63 6.36
CA ILE A 262 -11.53 -15.26 5.75
C ILE A 262 -11.47 -15.37 4.22
N SER A 263 -10.38 -14.91 3.61
CA SER A 263 -10.18 -14.98 2.15
C SER A 263 -10.05 -16.42 1.62
N ILE A 264 -9.49 -17.33 2.42
CA ILE A 264 -9.44 -18.76 2.07
C ILE A 264 -10.82 -19.39 2.25
N TYR A 265 -11.54 -19.05 3.32
CA TYR A 265 -12.88 -19.60 3.57
C TYR A 265 -13.88 -19.21 2.47
N PHE A 266 -13.85 -17.96 1.99
CA PHE A 266 -14.70 -17.47 0.89
C PHE A 266 -14.01 -17.49 -0.48
N PHE A 267 -13.03 -18.39 -0.67
CA PHE A 267 -12.21 -18.41 -1.87
C PHE A 267 -13.04 -18.61 -3.15
N ASN A 268 -12.78 -17.77 -4.16
CA ASN A 268 -13.39 -17.86 -5.48
C ASN A 268 -12.32 -18.17 -6.55
N LYS A 269 -12.56 -19.18 -7.39
CA LYS A 269 -11.60 -19.64 -8.42
C LYS A 269 -11.50 -18.72 -9.65
N SER A 270 -12.29 -17.65 -9.72
CA SER A 270 -12.22 -16.67 -10.80
C SER A 270 -10.83 -16.02 -10.84
N LYS A 271 -10.30 -15.81 -12.05
CA LYS A 271 -8.98 -15.18 -12.26
C LYS A 271 -8.86 -13.83 -11.55
N PHE A 272 -9.95 -13.07 -11.54
CA PHE A 272 -10.02 -11.78 -10.85
C PHE A 272 -9.72 -11.95 -9.36
N TYR A 273 -10.49 -12.80 -8.67
CA TYR A 273 -10.29 -13.06 -7.24
C TYR A 273 -8.90 -13.63 -6.96
N THR A 274 -8.48 -14.65 -7.71
CA THR A 274 -7.22 -15.35 -7.45
C THR A 274 -5.99 -14.46 -7.63
N THR A 275 -6.04 -13.50 -8.56
CA THR A 275 -4.96 -12.53 -8.74
C THR A 275 -4.85 -11.60 -7.54
N TYR A 276 -5.93 -10.96 -7.11
CA TYR A 276 -5.93 -10.10 -5.92
C TYR A 276 -5.54 -10.89 -4.65
N PHE A 277 -6.07 -12.10 -4.49
CA PHE A 277 -5.72 -13.00 -3.40
C PHE A 277 -4.22 -13.37 -3.39
N CYS A 278 -3.62 -13.60 -4.56
CA CYS A 278 -2.20 -13.95 -4.67
C CYS A 278 -1.26 -12.84 -4.20
N TYR A 279 -1.49 -11.62 -4.66
CA TYR A 279 -0.72 -10.47 -4.17
C TYR A 279 -0.91 -10.28 -2.67
N PHE A 280 -2.13 -10.46 -2.17
CA PHE A 280 -2.44 -10.36 -0.75
C PHE A 280 -1.66 -11.39 0.09
N TYR A 281 -1.78 -12.70 -0.20
CA TYR A 281 -1.12 -13.69 0.65
C TYR A 281 0.42 -13.64 0.52
N ILE A 282 0.98 -13.25 -0.63
CA ILE A 282 2.44 -13.06 -0.76
C ILE A 282 2.91 -11.88 0.09
N GLY A 283 2.12 -10.81 0.17
CA GLY A 283 2.38 -9.70 1.10
C GLY A 283 2.44 -10.15 2.56
N ILE A 284 1.58 -11.09 2.97
CA ILE A 284 1.57 -11.67 4.31
C ILE A 284 2.77 -12.59 4.54
N CYS A 285 3.09 -13.44 3.56
CA CYS A 285 4.26 -14.32 3.62
C CYS A 285 5.56 -13.49 3.76
N TRP A 286 5.64 -12.36 3.05
CA TRP A 286 6.73 -11.41 3.20
C TRP A 286 6.77 -10.80 4.60
N LEU A 287 5.64 -10.30 5.09
CA LEU A 287 5.55 -9.68 6.41
C LEU A 287 6.06 -10.62 7.51
N ILE A 288 5.64 -11.89 7.47
CA ILE A 288 6.03 -12.89 8.47
C ILE A 288 7.50 -13.28 8.32
N GLY A 289 7.94 -13.62 7.09
CA GLY A 289 9.30 -14.11 6.85
C GLY A 289 10.37 -13.07 7.22
N PHE A 290 10.08 -11.78 7.02
CA PHE A 290 11.02 -10.70 7.31
C PHE A 290 10.74 -9.98 8.64
N SER A 291 9.87 -10.53 9.52
CA SER A 291 9.45 -9.88 10.77
C SER A 291 10.61 -9.44 11.67
N SER A 292 11.76 -10.11 11.62
CA SER A 292 12.93 -9.73 12.42
C SER A 292 13.50 -8.35 12.07
N MET A 293 13.11 -7.77 10.94
CA MET A 293 13.41 -6.38 10.58
C MET A 293 12.14 -5.62 10.19
N ALA A 294 11.54 -4.93 11.17
CA ALA A 294 10.25 -4.26 11.07
C ALA A 294 10.08 -3.39 9.81
N ILE A 295 11.08 -2.59 9.45
CA ILE A 295 10.99 -1.67 8.31
C ILE A 295 10.91 -2.39 6.96
N ILE A 296 11.68 -3.46 6.76
CA ILE A 296 11.67 -4.24 5.52
C ILE A 296 10.38 -5.06 5.44
N ALA A 297 10.00 -5.70 6.54
CA ALA A 297 8.77 -6.47 6.63
C ALA A 297 7.55 -5.61 6.27
N ALA A 298 7.39 -4.48 6.96
CA ALA A 298 6.20 -3.64 6.84
C ALA A 298 6.14 -2.87 5.52
N ARG A 299 7.24 -2.23 5.08
CA ARG A 299 7.22 -1.38 3.88
C ARG A 299 6.94 -2.20 2.62
N VAL A 300 7.65 -3.31 2.45
CA VAL A 300 7.52 -4.15 1.24
C VAL A 300 6.18 -4.87 1.22
N SER A 301 5.76 -5.48 2.35
CA SER A 301 4.44 -6.11 2.48
C SER A 301 3.31 -5.14 2.13
N SER A 302 3.41 -3.89 2.60
CA SER A 302 2.36 -2.89 2.36
C SER A 302 2.12 -2.60 0.88
N ILE A 303 3.14 -2.71 0.01
CA ILE A 303 3.00 -2.48 -1.43
C ILE A 303 2.11 -3.55 -2.07
N LEU A 304 2.23 -4.80 -1.64
CA LEU A 304 1.42 -5.91 -2.15
C LEU A 304 0.01 -5.92 -1.55
N ASN A 305 -0.11 -5.53 -0.29
CA ASN A 305 -1.38 -5.51 0.43
C ASN A 305 -2.35 -4.41 -0.03
N VAL A 306 -1.99 -3.56 -1.00
CA VAL A 306 -2.98 -2.71 -1.69
C VAL A 306 -4.07 -3.53 -2.40
N SER A 307 -3.80 -4.80 -2.68
CA SER A 307 -4.80 -5.75 -3.16
C SER A 307 -6.03 -5.88 -2.23
N GLU A 308 -5.86 -5.64 -0.92
CA GLU A 308 -6.92 -5.62 0.11
C GLU A 308 -8.07 -4.68 -0.27
N LEU A 309 -7.76 -3.56 -0.94
CA LEU A 309 -8.73 -2.54 -1.37
C LEU A 309 -9.83 -3.10 -2.27
N ILE A 310 -9.53 -4.15 -3.04
CA ILE A 310 -10.47 -4.78 -3.97
C ILE A 310 -10.86 -6.19 -3.49
N LEU A 311 -9.93 -6.94 -2.91
CA LEU A 311 -10.17 -8.30 -2.43
C LEU A 311 -11.31 -8.33 -1.40
N ILE A 312 -11.27 -7.44 -0.41
CA ILE A 312 -12.23 -7.45 0.70
C ILE A 312 -13.67 -7.12 0.25
N PRO A 313 -13.93 -6.04 -0.51
CA PRO A 313 -15.22 -5.83 -1.17
C PRO A 313 -15.70 -7.03 -1.98
N THR A 314 -14.79 -7.69 -2.69
CA THR A 314 -15.12 -8.84 -3.55
C THR A 314 -15.58 -10.05 -2.72
N ILE A 315 -14.97 -10.29 -1.55
CA ILE A 315 -15.40 -11.35 -0.61
C ILE A 315 -16.83 -11.12 -0.14
N ILE A 316 -17.17 -9.88 0.25
CA ILE A 316 -18.51 -9.54 0.74
C ILE A 316 -19.56 -9.77 -0.34
N ILE A 317 -19.29 -9.31 -1.58
CA ILE A 317 -20.23 -9.44 -2.69
C ILE A 317 -20.41 -10.90 -3.12
N ASN A 318 -19.36 -11.71 -3.09
CA ASN A 318 -19.46 -13.12 -3.43
C ASN A 318 -20.15 -13.95 -2.33
N THR A 319 -20.31 -13.41 -1.13
CA THR A 319 -20.96 -14.07 -0.01
C THR A 319 -22.44 -13.71 0.06
N ARG A 320 -23.34 -14.71 0.04
CA ARG A 320 -24.80 -14.48 0.19
C ARG A 320 -25.28 -14.57 1.63
N LYS A 321 -25.05 -15.72 2.29
CA LYS A 321 -25.65 -16.03 3.61
C LYS A 321 -25.16 -15.13 4.75
N ASN A 322 -23.87 -14.80 4.76
CA ASN A 322 -23.24 -14.06 5.87
C ASN A 322 -22.79 -12.64 5.48
N ARG A 323 -23.36 -12.08 4.40
CA ARG A 323 -22.93 -10.79 3.83
C ARG A 323 -22.93 -9.65 4.86
N ILE A 324 -24.02 -9.52 5.62
CA ILE A 324 -24.18 -8.43 6.60
C ILE A 324 -23.20 -8.61 7.75
N PHE A 325 -23.09 -9.81 8.30
CA PHE A 325 -22.14 -10.11 9.38
C PHE A 325 -20.70 -9.80 8.96
N LEU A 326 -20.25 -10.30 7.81
CA LEU A 326 -18.92 -9.99 7.28
C LEU A 326 -18.74 -8.50 7.03
N GLY A 327 -19.79 -7.85 6.52
CA GLY A 327 -19.75 -6.44 6.22
C GLY A 327 -19.55 -5.58 7.48
N ILE A 328 -20.24 -5.92 8.57
CA ILE A 328 -20.08 -5.28 9.89
C ILE A 328 -18.71 -5.63 10.50
N LEU A 329 -18.27 -6.88 10.41
CA LEU A 329 -16.96 -7.31 10.88
C LEU A 329 -15.83 -6.50 10.22
N PHE A 330 -15.86 -6.34 8.90
CA PHE A 330 -14.86 -5.52 8.21
C PHE A 330 -14.95 -4.05 8.63
N LEU A 331 -16.15 -3.49 8.77
CA LEU A 331 -16.29 -2.12 9.27
C LEU A 331 -15.66 -1.94 10.65
N ALA A 332 -15.88 -2.89 11.57
CA ALA A 332 -15.28 -2.87 12.91
C ALA A 332 -13.75 -2.97 12.83
N LEU A 333 -13.22 -3.88 12.00
CA LEU A 333 -11.77 -4.06 11.79
C LEU A 333 -11.09 -2.81 11.21
N TYR A 334 -11.72 -2.12 10.26
CA TYR A 334 -11.12 -0.90 9.68
C TYR A 334 -11.34 0.33 10.55
N THR A 335 -12.43 0.38 11.31
CA THR A 335 -12.60 1.39 12.37
C THR A 335 -11.48 1.27 13.41
N SER A 336 -11.18 0.06 13.89
CA SER A 336 -10.10 -0.13 14.85
C SER A 336 -8.74 0.25 14.27
N MET A 337 -8.46 -0.11 13.01
CA MET A 337 -7.24 0.30 12.33
C MET A 337 -7.11 1.81 12.15
N PHE A 338 -8.20 2.48 11.78
CA PHE A 338 -8.24 3.93 11.66
C PHE A 338 -7.93 4.60 13.00
N ILE A 339 -8.57 4.15 14.09
CA ILE A 339 -8.33 4.66 15.45
C ILE A 339 -6.88 4.39 15.89
N ILE A 340 -6.35 3.18 15.69
CA ILE A 340 -4.96 2.86 16.03
C ILE A 340 -3.99 3.78 15.29
N ASN A 341 -4.22 4.04 14.00
CA ASN A 341 -3.33 4.87 13.20
C ASN A 341 -3.41 6.36 13.59
N ILE A 342 -4.59 6.87 13.91
CA ILE A 342 -4.78 8.28 14.27
C ILE A 342 -4.41 8.56 15.74
N GLU A 343 -4.94 7.77 16.69
CA GLU A 343 -4.83 8.05 18.12
C GLU A 343 -3.59 7.42 18.76
N TYR A 344 -3.26 6.18 18.38
CA TYR A 344 -2.18 5.44 19.07
C TYR A 344 -0.82 5.66 18.41
N LYS A 345 -0.74 5.52 17.09
CA LYS A 345 0.49 5.79 16.34
C LYS A 345 0.74 7.28 16.13
N THR A 346 -0.26 8.13 16.36
CA THR A 346 -0.18 9.58 16.16
C THR A 346 0.42 9.94 14.80
N ILE A 347 0.01 9.24 13.74
CA ILE A 347 0.49 9.51 12.37
C ILE A 347 0.25 10.98 12.00
N ILE A 348 -0.79 11.58 12.58
CA ILE A 348 -1.10 13.00 12.46
C ILE A 348 -0.85 13.64 13.83
N LYS A 349 0.31 14.27 14.03
CA LYS A 349 0.63 15.03 15.25
C LYS A 349 -0.06 16.41 15.24
N SER A 350 -0.06 17.06 14.10
CA SER A 350 -0.78 18.29 13.79
C SER A 350 -1.02 18.35 12.28
N LEU A 351 -2.11 19.00 11.84
CA LEU A 351 -2.26 19.41 10.44
C LEU A 351 -1.88 20.88 10.39
N ASP A 352 -0.71 21.17 9.84
CA ASP A 352 -0.30 22.53 9.52
C ASP A 352 -0.17 22.62 7.99
N PHE A 353 -0.90 23.57 7.41
CA PHE A 353 -0.88 23.80 5.97
C PHE A 353 0.20 24.82 5.56
N GLY A 354 1.01 25.28 6.52
CA GLY A 354 2.14 26.18 6.25
C GLY A 354 1.73 27.53 5.67
N VAL A 355 0.47 27.93 5.86
CA VAL A 355 -0.04 29.25 5.46
C VAL A 355 0.10 30.18 6.67
N ILE A 356 1.23 30.88 6.71
CA ILE A 356 1.38 32.17 7.40
C ILE A 356 1.68 33.22 6.34
#